data_AF-A0A0M3JGI5-F1
#
_entry.id   AF-A0A0M3JGI5-F1
#
_cell.length_a   1.000
_cell.length_b   1.000
_cell.length_c   1.000
_cell.angle_alpha   90.00
_cell.angle_beta   90.00
_cell.angle_gamma   90.00
#
_symmetry.space_group_name_H-M   'P 1'
#
loop_
_entity.id
_entity.type
_entity.pdbx_description
1 polymer ?
#
loop_
_entity_poly.entity_id
_entity_poly.type
_entity_poly.pdbx_seq_one_letter_code
_entity_poly.pdbx_strand_id
1 'polypeptide(L)'
;MMGNKLENAVAAERESHAALDAEDFFTETISLRRENVDRLFFRLLEKIITAERERERMITGEIVLNKDELIASVYVCALELILFTYESELEFPWSLDVLRLAPIHFYKSIELVIRAEPELSREMVKHLNRIEERVLEELAWSVDSPLWQTLVRRADGVP
;
A
#
# COMPACT_ATOMS: atom_id res chain seq x y z
N MET A 1 4.07 -12.25 -8.33
CA MET A 1 4.61 -12.43 -6.96
C MET A 1 3.75 -11.75 -5.90
N MET A 2 3.36 -10.46 -6.07
CA MET A 2 2.44 -9.75 -5.14
C MET A 2 0.98 -10.19 -5.30
N GLY A 3 0.47 -10.36 -6.53
CA GLY A 3 -0.88 -10.89 -6.77
C GLY A 3 -1.13 -12.26 -6.11
N ASN A 4 -0.15 -13.17 -6.16
CA ASN A 4 -0.24 -14.46 -5.48
C ASN A 4 -0.30 -14.32 -3.94
N LYS A 5 0.35 -13.30 -3.35
CA LYS A 5 0.23 -13.03 -1.91
C LYS A 5 -1.20 -12.62 -1.56
N LEU A 6 -1.83 -11.78 -2.40
CA LEU A 6 -3.22 -11.39 -2.24
C LEU A 6 -4.15 -12.61 -2.35
N GLU A 7 -3.98 -13.45 -3.36
CA GLU A 7 -4.76 -14.69 -3.52
C GLU A 7 -4.64 -15.62 -2.30
N ASN A 8 -3.42 -15.81 -1.80
CA ASN A 8 -3.19 -16.64 -0.63
C ASN A 8 -3.79 -16.05 0.66
N ALA A 9 -3.73 -14.72 0.82
CA ALA A 9 -4.31 -14.07 1.99
C ALA A 9 -5.84 -14.15 1.99
N VAL A 10 -6.46 -13.97 0.81
CA VAL A 10 -7.90 -14.15 0.63
C VAL A 10 -8.32 -15.59 0.92
N ALA A 11 -7.53 -16.57 0.45
CA ALA A 11 -7.77 -17.98 0.75
C ALA A 11 -7.60 -18.31 2.25
N ALA A 12 -6.68 -17.66 2.95
CA ALA A 12 -6.50 -17.83 4.39
C ALA A 12 -7.65 -17.22 5.21
N GLU A 13 -8.15 -16.04 4.82
CA GLU A 13 -9.34 -15.45 5.45
C GLU A 13 -10.61 -16.28 5.21
N ARG A 14 -10.70 -16.97 4.06
CA ARG A 14 -11.77 -17.94 3.80
C ARG A 14 -11.80 -19.08 4.82
N GLU A 15 -10.65 -19.54 5.31
CA GLU A 15 -10.56 -20.63 6.30
C GLU A 15 -10.89 -20.15 7.72
N SER A 16 -10.69 -18.86 8.03
CA SER A 16 -11.03 -18.26 9.33
C SER A 16 -12.52 -17.90 9.45
N HIS A 17 -13.18 -17.54 8.33
CA HIS A 17 -14.52 -16.96 8.28
C HIS A 17 -15.62 -17.88 7.71
N ALA A 18 -15.51 -19.21 7.81
CA ALA A 18 -16.40 -20.21 7.19
C ALA A 18 -17.85 -20.30 7.76
N ALA A 19 -18.53 -19.18 7.99
CA ALA A 19 -19.95 -19.13 8.33
C ALA A 19 -20.65 -17.84 7.83
N LEU A 20 -21.18 -17.89 6.60
CA LEU A 20 -22.53 -17.50 6.12
C LEU A 20 -22.47 -17.04 4.65
N ASP A 21 -23.56 -17.27 3.89
CA ASP A 21 -23.76 -17.08 2.43
C ASP A 21 -23.37 -15.70 1.80
N ALA A 22 -22.82 -14.75 2.56
CA ALA A 22 -22.17 -13.54 2.05
C ALA A 22 -20.74 -13.80 1.49
N GLU A 23 -20.19 -14.98 1.78
CA GLU A 23 -18.82 -15.42 1.45
C GLU A 23 -18.50 -15.54 -0.05
N ASP A 24 -19.45 -15.97 -0.88
CA ASP A 24 -19.23 -16.16 -2.33
C ASP A 24 -19.14 -14.83 -3.07
N PHE A 25 -19.97 -13.85 -2.71
CA PHE A 25 -19.92 -12.51 -3.31
C PHE A 25 -18.62 -11.80 -2.93
N PHE A 26 -18.21 -11.86 -1.67
CA PHE A 26 -16.99 -11.22 -1.20
C PHE A 26 -15.73 -11.77 -1.88
N THR A 27 -15.64 -13.09 -2.01
CA THR A 27 -14.48 -13.78 -2.60
C THR A 27 -14.40 -13.60 -4.11
N GLU A 28 -15.52 -13.76 -4.83
CA GLU A 28 -15.58 -13.51 -6.27
C GLU A 28 -15.28 -12.04 -6.58
N THR A 29 -15.74 -11.12 -5.72
CA THR A 29 -15.41 -9.70 -5.89
C THR A 29 -13.94 -9.43 -5.63
N ILE A 30 -13.26 -10.06 -4.67
CA ILE A 30 -11.81 -9.84 -4.46
C ILE A 30 -10.96 -10.44 -5.58
N SER A 31 -11.32 -11.61 -6.11
CA SER A 31 -10.64 -12.18 -7.28
C SER A 31 -10.81 -11.30 -8.53
N LEU A 32 -12.01 -10.76 -8.78
CA LEU A 32 -12.25 -9.78 -9.84
C LEU A 32 -11.52 -8.44 -9.58
N ARG A 33 -11.46 -8.01 -8.32
CA ARG A 33 -10.76 -6.79 -7.88
C ARG A 33 -9.25 -6.91 -8.07
N ARG A 34 -8.67 -8.12 -8.05
CA ARG A 34 -7.23 -8.29 -8.29
C ARG A 34 -6.80 -7.66 -9.63
N GLU A 35 -7.56 -7.87 -10.70
CA GLU A 35 -7.24 -7.27 -11.99
C GLU A 35 -7.27 -5.73 -11.91
N ASN A 36 -8.26 -5.17 -11.18
CA ASN A 36 -8.34 -3.74 -10.94
C ASN A 36 -7.17 -3.21 -10.10
N VAL A 37 -6.73 -3.97 -9.10
CA VAL A 37 -5.54 -3.65 -8.28
C VAL A 37 -4.30 -3.67 -9.14
N ASP A 38 -4.06 -4.75 -9.91
CA ASP A 38 -2.90 -4.89 -10.78
C ASP A 38 -2.88 -3.75 -11.82
N ARG A 39 -4.03 -3.43 -12.43
CA ARG A 39 -4.16 -2.35 -13.41
C ARG A 39 -3.90 -0.96 -12.78
N LEU A 40 -4.49 -0.68 -11.62
CA LEU A 40 -4.26 0.58 -10.91
C LEU A 40 -2.80 0.70 -10.47
N PHE A 41 -2.21 -0.38 -9.96
CA PHE A 41 -0.81 -0.45 -9.57
C PHE A 41 0.12 -0.08 -10.73
N PHE A 42 -0.02 -0.72 -11.90
CA PHE A 42 0.82 -0.39 -13.05
C PHE A 42 0.62 1.04 -13.54
N ARG A 43 -0.62 1.55 -13.51
CA ARG A 43 -0.92 2.95 -13.86
C ARG A 43 -0.25 3.94 -12.91
N LEU A 44 -0.34 3.71 -11.60
CA LEU A 44 0.29 4.55 -10.58
C LEU A 44 1.81 4.51 -10.71
N LEU A 45 2.38 3.31 -10.89
CA LEU A 45 3.82 3.13 -11.06
C LEU A 45 4.33 3.87 -12.31
N GLU A 46 3.64 3.77 -13.43
CA GLU A 46 3.97 4.50 -14.66
C GLU A 46 3.92 6.03 -14.46
N LYS A 47 2.87 6.54 -13.80
CA LYS A 47 2.75 7.97 -13.49
C LYS A 47 3.87 8.45 -12.57
N ILE A 48 4.22 7.67 -11.54
CA ILE A 48 5.34 7.97 -10.63
C ILE A 48 6.67 8.01 -11.39
N ILE A 49 6.95 7.01 -12.22
CA ILE A 49 8.19 6.96 -13.01
C ILE A 49 8.27 8.14 -13.98
N THR A 50 7.16 8.48 -14.63
CA THR A 50 7.09 9.63 -15.55
C THR A 50 7.35 10.94 -14.82
N ALA A 51 6.69 11.15 -13.68
CA ALA A 51 6.87 12.35 -12.86
C ALA A 51 8.32 12.50 -12.36
N GLU A 52 8.98 11.40 -11.97
CA GLU A 52 10.37 11.44 -11.52
C GLU A 52 11.36 11.68 -12.69
N ARG A 53 11.05 11.20 -13.90
CA ARG A 53 11.86 11.49 -15.11
C ARG A 53 11.79 12.97 -15.49
N GLU A 54 10.60 13.57 -15.45
CA GLU A 54 10.41 14.98 -15.79
C GLU A 54 11.08 15.94 -14.80
N ARG A 55 11.38 15.47 -13.59
CA ARG A 55 11.94 16.30 -12.50
C ARG A 55 13.45 16.50 -12.55
N GLU A 56 14.17 15.83 -13.47
CA GLU A 56 15.63 15.86 -13.70
C GLU A 56 16.52 16.37 -12.53
N ARG A 57 17.07 15.41 -11.75
CA ARG A 57 18.49 15.33 -11.35
C ARG A 57 18.71 14.06 -10.53
N MET A 58 19.28 13.04 -11.20
CA MET A 58 20.05 11.95 -10.58
C MET A 58 19.28 10.79 -9.92
N ILE A 59 18.02 10.52 -10.30
CA ILE A 59 17.37 9.24 -9.99
C ILE A 59 16.81 8.67 -11.30
N THR A 60 17.57 7.79 -11.96
CA THR A 60 17.05 6.99 -13.07
C THR A 60 15.81 6.22 -12.57
N GLY A 61 14.79 5.99 -13.41
CA GLY A 61 13.65 5.15 -13.03
C GLY A 61 14.06 3.77 -12.49
N GLU A 62 15.26 3.30 -12.85
CA GLU A 62 15.92 2.12 -12.27
C GLU A 62 16.15 2.22 -10.75
N ILE A 63 16.50 3.38 -10.20
CA ILE A 63 16.71 3.58 -8.75
C ILE A 63 15.37 3.56 -8.00
N VAL A 64 14.28 4.00 -8.64
CA VAL A 64 12.91 3.90 -8.11
C VAL A 64 12.47 2.44 -8.10
N LEU A 65 12.72 1.72 -9.21
CA LEU A 65 12.37 0.31 -9.37
C LEU A 65 13.26 -0.66 -8.57
N ASN A 66 14.48 -0.25 -8.20
CA ASN A 66 15.36 -1.06 -7.36
C ASN A 66 14.98 -1.04 -5.88
N LYS A 67 13.92 -0.30 -5.50
CA LYS A 67 13.40 -0.29 -4.13
C LYS A 67 12.16 -1.17 -4.06
N ASP A 68 12.35 -2.45 -3.73
CA ASP A 68 11.27 -3.42 -3.54
C ASP A 68 10.18 -2.90 -2.57
N GLU A 69 10.61 -2.18 -1.53
CA GLU A 69 9.73 -1.52 -0.56
C GLU A 69 8.81 -0.50 -1.23
N LEU A 70 9.32 0.29 -2.18
CA LEU A 70 8.51 1.28 -2.88
C LEU A 70 7.50 0.61 -3.80
N ILE A 71 7.92 -0.39 -4.57
CA ILE A 71 7.02 -1.14 -5.45
C ILE A 71 5.90 -1.79 -4.63
N ALA A 72 6.26 -2.45 -3.52
CA ALA A 72 5.29 -3.04 -2.61
C ALA A 72 4.36 -1.98 -2.01
N SER A 73 4.89 -0.83 -1.62
CA SER A 73 4.10 0.29 -1.07
C SER A 73 3.09 0.83 -2.09
N VAL A 74 3.49 1.00 -3.36
CA VAL A 74 2.56 1.42 -4.43
C VAL A 74 1.48 0.36 -4.66
N TYR A 75 1.83 -0.92 -4.57
CA TYR A 75 0.84 -2.01 -4.67
C TYR A 75 -0.15 -2.00 -3.50
N VAL A 76 0.33 -1.80 -2.26
CA VAL A 76 -0.53 -1.63 -1.07
C VAL A 76 -1.47 -0.44 -1.29
N CYS A 77 -0.96 0.68 -1.79
CA CYS A 77 -1.78 1.87 -2.05
C CYS A 77 -2.87 1.61 -3.10
N ALA A 78 -2.53 0.90 -4.18
CA ALA A 78 -3.51 0.47 -5.18
C ALA A 78 -4.56 -0.48 -4.59
N LEU A 79 -4.15 -1.47 -3.79
CA LEU A 79 -5.04 -2.39 -3.11
C LEU A 79 -6.00 -1.63 -2.17
N GLU A 80 -5.46 -0.75 -1.35
CA GLU A 80 -6.22 0.07 -0.40
C GLU A 80 -7.26 0.95 -1.09
N LEU A 81 -6.90 1.61 -2.19
CA LEU A 81 -7.83 2.44 -2.95
C LEU A 81 -8.96 1.61 -3.58
N ILE A 82 -8.66 0.40 -4.06
CA ILE A 82 -9.70 -0.51 -4.56
C ILE A 82 -10.61 -0.95 -3.41
N LEU A 83 -10.06 -1.39 -2.27
CA LEU A 83 -10.86 -1.76 -1.09
C LEU A 83 -11.77 -0.61 -0.64
N PHE A 84 -11.23 0.60 -0.57
CA PHE A 84 -11.98 1.82 -0.24
C PHE A 84 -13.10 2.12 -1.24
N THR A 85 -12.81 2.04 -2.54
CA THR A 85 -13.79 2.34 -3.62
C THR A 85 -14.99 1.39 -3.59
N TYR A 86 -14.76 0.15 -3.16
CA TYR A 86 -15.80 -0.88 -3.07
C TYR A 86 -16.37 -1.03 -1.65
N GLU A 87 -16.08 -0.08 -0.74
CA GLU A 87 -16.59 -0.08 0.65
C GLU A 87 -16.35 -1.43 1.35
N SER A 88 -15.17 -2.01 1.15
CA SER A 88 -14.83 -3.32 1.69
C SER A 88 -14.74 -3.29 3.21
N GLU A 89 -15.14 -4.39 3.86
CA GLU A 89 -14.99 -4.60 5.32
C GLU A 89 -13.52 -4.81 5.75
N LEU A 90 -12.61 -4.98 4.79
CA LEU A 90 -11.18 -5.14 5.03
C LEU A 90 -10.56 -3.77 5.25
N GLU A 91 -10.49 -3.38 6.51
CA GLU A 91 -9.92 -2.10 6.91
C GLU A 91 -8.39 -2.16 6.93
N PHE A 92 -7.76 -1.02 6.62
CA PHE A 92 -6.34 -0.81 6.91
C PHE A 92 -6.04 -1.12 8.39
N PRO A 93 -4.94 -1.82 8.75
CA PRO A 93 -3.74 -2.08 7.96
C PRO A 93 -3.74 -3.43 7.22
N TRP A 94 -4.89 -4.06 6.99
CA TRP A 94 -4.95 -5.39 6.34
C TRP A 94 -4.14 -5.46 5.04
N SER A 95 -4.21 -4.41 4.21
CA SER A 95 -3.45 -4.32 2.95
C SER A 95 -1.91 -4.37 3.15
N LEU A 96 -1.39 -3.84 4.27
CA LEU A 96 0.04 -3.98 4.64
C LEU A 96 0.38 -5.42 5.03
N ASP A 97 -0.49 -6.06 5.81
CA ASP A 97 -0.27 -7.41 6.33
C ASP A 97 -0.18 -8.44 5.20
N VAL A 98 -1.07 -8.33 4.20
CA VAL A 98 -1.05 -9.17 2.99
C VAL A 98 0.29 -9.10 2.26
N LEU A 99 0.85 -7.90 2.14
CA LEU A 99 2.11 -7.67 1.43
C LEU A 99 3.34 -7.92 2.32
N ARG A 100 3.14 -8.00 3.64
CA ARG A 100 4.18 -8.04 4.69
C ARG A 100 5.08 -6.81 4.62
N LEU A 101 4.47 -5.64 4.47
CA LEU A 101 5.17 -4.36 4.39
C LEU A 101 5.14 -3.67 5.75
N ALA A 102 6.30 -3.32 6.32
CA ALA A 102 6.30 -2.59 7.58
C ALA A 102 5.74 -1.17 7.38
N PRO A 103 4.87 -0.67 8.28
CA PRO A 103 4.19 0.62 8.12
C PRO A 103 5.14 1.80 7.86
N ILE A 104 6.32 1.82 8.50
CA ILE A 104 7.32 2.89 8.35
C ILE A 104 7.87 3.03 6.91
N HIS A 105 7.79 1.99 6.08
CA HIS A 105 8.17 2.07 4.67
C HIS A 105 7.03 2.62 3.78
N PHE A 106 5.79 2.56 4.26
CA PHE A 106 4.61 2.87 3.46
C PHE A 106 4.28 4.36 3.39
N TYR A 107 4.38 5.11 4.50
CA TYR A 107 3.85 6.48 4.59
C TYR A 107 4.35 7.41 3.47
N LYS A 108 5.65 7.36 3.13
CA LYS A 108 6.23 8.20 2.06
C LYS A 108 5.64 7.92 0.67
N SER A 109 5.15 6.70 0.45
CA SER A 109 4.53 6.34 -0.82
C SER A 109 3.16 6.98 -1.02
N ILE A 110 2.46 7.32 0.07
CA ILE A 110 1.15 7.97 0.01
C ILE A 110 1.28 9.36 -0.61
N GLU A 111 2.19 10.19 -0.10
CA GLU A 111 2.51 11.51 -0.67
C GLU A 111 2.90 11.38 -2.16
N LEU A 112 3.73 10.38 -2.48
CA LEU A 112 4.17 10.14 -3.84
C LEU A 112 3.00 9.79 -4.78
N VAL A 113 2.07 8.94 -4.34
CA VAL A 113 0.90 8.53 -5.12
C VAL A 113 -0.06 9.70 -5.31
N ILE A 114 -0.39 10.44 -4.25
CA ILE A 114 -1.29 11.61 -4.33
C ILE A 114 -0.73 12.64 -5.32
N ARG A 115 0.58 12.88 -5.28
CA ARG A 115 1.25 13.82 -6.20
C ARG A 115 1.27 13.32 -7.65
N ALA A 116 1.44 12.02 -7.86
CA ALA A 116 1.52 11.41 -9.20
C ALA A 116 0.13 11.22 -9.84
N GLU A 117 -0.94 11.16 -9.06
CA GLU A 117 -2.32 10.95 -9.53
C GLU A 117 -3.24 12.10 -9.11
N PRO A 118 -3.24 13.23 -9.84
CA PRO A 118 -4.09 14.38 -9.51
C PRO A 118 -5.60 14.09 -9.73
N GLU A 119 -5.95 12.99 -10.38
CA GLU A 119 -7.34 12.59 -10.66
C GLU A 119 -8.00 11.84 -9.51
N LEU A 120 -7.29 11.58 -8.39
CA LEU A 120 -7.92 10.99 -7.21
C LEU A 120 -9.06 11.88 -6.70
N SER A 121 -10.16 11.24 -6.28
CA SER A 121 -11.26 11.98 -5.66
C SER A 121 -10.83 12.58 -4.32
N ARG A 122 -11.54 13.61 -3.86
CA ARG A 122 -11.27 14.26 -2.58
C ARG A 122 -11.36 13.26 -1.42
N GLU A 123 -12.32 12.35 -1.50
CA GLU A 123 -12.59 11.28 -0.55
C GLU A 123 -11.43 10.28 -0.50
N MET A 124 -10.90 9.88 -1.65
CA MET A 124 -9.72 9.01 -1.74
C MET A 124 -8.48 9.67 -1.14
N VAL A 125 -8.23 10.95 -1.47
CA VAL A 125 -7.09 11.70 -0.89
C VAL A 125 -7.25 11.82 0.63
N LYS A 126 -8.46 12.13 1.12
CA LYS A 126 -8.74 12.20 2.56
C LYS A 126 -8.53 10.85 3.25
N HIS A 127 -8.95 9.75 2.63
CA HIS A 127 -8.73 8.39 3.13
C HIS A 127 -7.23 8.08 3.26
N LEU A 128 -6.47 8.33 2.20
CA LEU A 128 -5.02 8.12 2.18
C LEU A 128 -4.29 8.98 3.24
N ASN A 129 -4.66 10.25 3.39
CA ASN A 129 -4.06 11.11 4.42
C ASN A 129 -4.36 10.61 5.84
N ARG A 130 -5.58 10.12 6.10
CA ARG A 130 -5.92 9.52 7.40
C ARG A 130 -5.09 8.26 7.68
N ILE A 131 -4.84 7.46 6.65
CA ILE A 131 -3.95 6.30 6.76
C ILE A 131 -2.51 6.74 7.04
N GLU A 132 -2.02 7.76 6.35
CA GLU A 132 -0.69 8.33 6.59
C GLU A 132 -0.54 8.82 8.03
N GLU A 133 -1.51 9.58 8.53
CA GLU A 133 -1.59 10.04 9.92
C GLU A 133 -1.52 8.86 10.90
N ARG A 134 -2.36 7.83 10.69
CA ARG A 134 -2.38 6.63 11.54
C ARG A 134 -1.05 5.87 11.53
N VAL A 135 -0.39 5.79 10.38
CA VAL A 135 0.95 5.18 10.29
C VAL A 135 1.97 5.96 11.10
N LEU A 136 1.95 7.29 10.99
CA LEU A 136 2.91 8.18 11.64
C LEU A 136 2.65 8.36 13.14
N GLU A 137 1.41 8.27 13.60
CA GLU A 137 1.05 8.45 15.01
C GLU A 137 1.12 7.14 15.81
N GLU A 138 0.89 5.99 15.16
CA GLU A 138 0.72 4.71 15.84
C GLU A 138 1.55 3.58 15.22
N LEU A 139 1.25 3.17 13.97
CA LEU A 139 1.70 1.87 13.47
C LEU A 139 3.22 1.78 13.26
N ALA A 140 3.86 2.87 12.87
CA ALA A 140 5.31 2.93 12.70
C ALA A 140 6.07 2.80 14.03
N TRP A 141 5.40 2.98 15.17
CA TRP A 141 5.96 2.91 16.52
C TRP A 141 5.70 1.57 17.22
N SER A 142 5.12 0.60 16.52
CA SER A 142 5.00 -0.78 17.00
C SER A 142 6.35 -1.35 17.45
N VAL A 143 6.34 -2.22 18.46
CA VAL A 143 7.59 -2.74 19.10
C VAL A 143 8.47 -3.49 18.11
N ASP A 144 7.86 -4.14 17.13
CA ASP A 144 8.47 -4.89 16.04
C ASP A 144 8.87 -4.03 14.83
N SER A 145 8.62 -2.71 14.89
CA SER A 145 8.94 -1.81 13.79
C SER A 145 10.44 -1.74 13.50
N PRO A 146 10.85 -1.79 12.22
CA PRO A 146 12.25 -1.57 11.83
C PRO A 146 12.72 -0.12 12.07
N LEU A 147 11.80 0.79 12.43
CA LEU A 147 12.12 2.15 12.87
C LEU A 147 13.13 2.15 14.02
N TRP A 148 12.94 1.26 15.02
CA TRP A 148 13.81 1.21 16.19
C TRP A 148 15.26 0.89 15.83
N GLN A 149 15.47 -0.04 14.90
CA GLN A 149 16.82 -0.37 14.41
C GLN A 149 17.46 0.82 13.69
N THR A 150 16.65 1.60 12.95
CA THR A 150 17.11 2.79 12.25
C THR A 150 17.51 3.90 13.23
N LEU A 151 16.72 4.10 14.28
CA LEU A 151 17.00 5.09 15.33
C LEU A 151 18.27 4.74 16.11
N VAL A 152 18.47 3.46 16.48
CA VAL A 152 19.67 3.01 17.20
C VAL A 152 20.95 3.22 16.38
N ARG A 153 20.86 3.12 15.04
CA ARG A 153 22.02 3.31 14.15
C ARG A 153 22.40 4.78 13.95
N ARG A 154 21.50 5.74 14.25
CA ARG A 154 21.82 7.17 14.16
C ARG A 154 22.64 7.59 15.38
N ALA A 155 23.87 8.05 15.11
CA ALA A 155 24.82 8.48 16.15
C ALA A 155 24.39 9.79 16.84
N ASP A 156 23.49 10.53 16.20
CA ASP A 156 22.98 11.84 16.52
C ASP A 156 21.65 11.81 17.32
N GLY A 157 21.13 10.62 17.62
CA GLY A 157 19.92 10.43 18.44
C GLY A 157 18.61 10.64 17.67
N VAL A 158 17.52 10.90 18.42
CA VAL A 158 16.21 11.27 17.84
C VAL A 158 16.30 12.72 17.33
N PRO A 159 15.84 13.02 16.10
CA PRO A 159 15.89 14.37 15.52
C PRO A 159 15.24 15.46 16.37
#